data_AF-A0A7C6S926-F1
#
_entry.id   AF-A0A7C6S926-F1
#
_cell.length_a   1.000
_cell.length_b   1.000
_cell.length_c   1.000
_cell.angle_alpha   90.00
_cell.angle_beta   90.00
_cell.angle_gamma   90.00
#
_symmetry.space_group_name_H-M   'P 1'
#
loop_
_entity.id
_entity.type
_entity.pdbx_description
1 polymer ?
#
loop_
_entity_poly.entity_id
_entity_poly.type
_entity_poly.pdbx_seq_one_letter_code
_entity_poly.pdbx_strand_id
1 'polypeptide(L)'
;QPVLELDLPATFAGLAAAAESGNWTEAHSRLEELREKWKQARSRVLFNAGIDSLREFEIALARLDKMIQQEEQAGALAELATLRVLWTEFISF
;
A
#
# COMPACT_ATOMS: atom_id res chain seq x y z
N GLN A 1 9.81 -16.58 8.69
CA GLN A 1 10.10 -15.45 7.78
C GLN A 1 9.16 -15.39 6.56
N PRO A 2 7.82 -15.22 6.67
CA PRO A 2 6.93 -15.24 5.50
C PRO A 2 6.26 -13.88 5.17
N VAL A 3 6.63 -12.78 5.83
CA VAL A 3 6.07 -11.43 5.54
C VAL A 3 6.69 -10.83 4.27
N LEU A 4 7.96 -11.18 4.02
CA LEU A 4 8.73 -10.75 2.85
C LEU A 4 8.24 -11.38 1.54
N GLU A 5 7.44 -12.45 1.60
CA GLU A 5 6.93 -13.15 0.41
C GLU A 5 5.77 -12.43 -0.27
N LEU A 6 5.12 -11.46 0.40
CA LEU A 6 3.96 -10.77 -0.16
C LEU A 6 4.34 -9.72 -1.21
N ASP A 7 5.63 -9.51 -1.49
CA ASP A 7 6.16 -8.57 -2.49
C ASP A 7 5.38 -7.25 -2.61
N LEU A 8 5.04 -6.68 -1.45
CA LEU A 8 4.38 -5.39 -1.33
C LEU A 8 5.20 -4.25 -1.93
N PRO A 9 6.55 -4.23 -1.80
CA PRO A 9 7.38 -3.26 -2.51
C PRO A 9 7.18 -3.24 -4.03
N ALA A 10 7.11 -4.42 -4.69
CA ALA A 10 6.83 -4.48 -6.11
C ALA A 10 5.40 -4.02 -6.43
N THR A 11 4.41 -4.38 -5.60
CA THR A 11 3.04 -3.87 -5.77
C THR A 11 2.98 -2.35 -5.69
N PHE A 12 3.67 -1.73 -4.72
CA PHE A 12 3.76 -0.26 -4.65
C PHE A 12 4.43 0.35 -5.89
N ALA A 13 5.50 -0.28 -6.40
CA ALA A 13 6.19 0.20 -7.60
C ALA A 13 5.33 0.10 -8.85
N GLY A 14 4.61 -1.00 -9.03
CA GLY A 14 3.67 -1.15 -10.14
C GLY A 14 2.53 -0.15 -10.07
N LEU A 15 1.99 0.11 -8.87
CA LEU A 15 0.90 1.07 -8.69
C LEU A 15 1.37 2.50 -8.95
N ALA A 16 2.59 2.84 -8.53
CA ALA A 16 3.22 4.12 -8.85
C ALA A 16 3.38 4.30 -10.36
N ALA A 17 3.93 3.30 -11.07
CA ALA A 17 4.10 3.37 -12.52
C ALA A 17 2.77 3.49 -13.27
N ALA A 18 1.72 2.81 -12.79
CA ALA A 18 0.38 2.92 -13.35
C ALA A 18 -0.22 4.32 -13.13
N ALA A 19 -0.07 4.90 -11.94
CA ALA A 19 -0.51 6.27 -11.64
C ALA A 19 0.29 7.33 -12.43
N GLU A 20 1.61 7.18 -12.55
CA GLU A 20 2.48 8.08 -13.31
C GLU A 20 2.15 8.12 -14.80
N SER A 21 1.74 6.98 -15.35
CA SER A 21 1.33 6.86 -16.75
C SER A 21 -0.15 7.21 -17.00
N GLY A 22 -0.91 7.55 -15.94
CA GLY A 22 -2.35 7.78 -16.02
C GLY A 22 -3.17 6.54 -16.40
N ASN A 23 -2.59 5.34 -16.25
CA ASN A 23 -3.28 4.08 -16.51
C ASN A 23 -4.10 3.66 -15.28
N TRP A 24 -5.22 4.35 -15.06
CA TRP A 24 -6.07 4.18 -13.88
C TRP A 24 -6.71 2.80 -13.78
N THR A 25 -7.00 2.16 -14.92
CA THR A 25 -7.47 0.77 -14.96
C THR A 25 -6.46 -0.18 -14.34
N GLU A 26 -5.19 -0.06 -14.73
CA GLU A 26 -4.11 -0.84 -14.14
C GLU A 26 -3.87 -0.45 -12.67
N ALA A 27 -3.95 0.84 -12.34
CA ALA A 27 -3.80 1.31 -10.97
C ALA A 27 -4.88 0.72 -10.04
N HIS A 28 -6.12 0.63 -10.50
CA HIS A 28 -7.22 -0.04 -9.79
C HIS A 28 -6.96 -1.53 -9.60
N SER A 29 -6.53 -2.24 -10.66
CA SER A 29 -6.19 -3.66 -10.59
C SER A 29 -5.10 -3.93 -9.52
N ARG A 30 -4.05 -3.09 -9.52
CA ARG A 30 -2.96 -3.17 -8.55
C ARG A 30 -3.36 -2.78 -7.14
N LEU A 31 -4.31 -1.86 -6.99
CA LEU A 31 -4.85 -1.49 -5.69
C LEU A 31 -5.59 -2.67 -5.06
N GLU A 32 -6.35 -3.43 -5.84
CA GLU A 32 -7.01 -4.65 -5.36
C GLU A 32 -5.99 -5.73 -4.99
N GLU A 33 -4.93 -5.90 -5.79
CA GLU A 33 -3.80 -6.78 -5.42
C GLU A 33 -3.16 -6.37 -4.08
N LEU A 34 -2.92 -5.06 -3.90
CA LEU A 34 -2.40 -4.50 -2.66
C LEU A 34 -3.33 -4.80 -1.47
N ARG A 35 -4.64 -4.67 -1.64
CA ARG A 35 -5.63 -4.99 -0.60
C ARG A 35 -5.60 -6.44 -0.19
N GLU A 36 -5.52 -7.37 -1.15
CA GLU A 36 -5.43 -8.79 -0.85
C GLU A 36 -4.13 -9.17 -0.15
N LYS A 37 -3.01 -8.57 -0.55
CA LYS A 37 -1.73 -8.73 0.14
C LYS A 37 -1.78 -8.14 1.55
N TRP A 38 -2.38 -6.98 1.73
CA TRP A 38 -2.54 -6.35 3.04
C TRP A 38 -3.39 -7.21 3.99
N LYS A 39 -4.51 -7.78 3.53
CA LYS A 39 -5.33 -8.70 4.35
C LYS A 39 -4.51 -9.84 4.94
N GLN A 40 -3.53 -10.36 4.20
CA GLN A 40 -2.64 -11.42 4.64
C GLN A 40 -1.54 -10.93 5.61
N ALA A 41 -1.04 -9.71 5.42
CA ALA A 41 -0.01 -9.11 6.27
C ALA A 41 -0.56 -8.55 7.60
N ARG A 42 -1.82 -8.10 7.61
CA ARG A 42 -2.46 -7.31 8.68
C ARG A 42 -2.29 -7.90 10.07
N SER A 43 -2.55 -9.21 10.23
CA SER A 43 -2.49 -9.86 11.55
C SER A 43 -1.08 -9.86 12.15
N ARG A 44 -0.06 -9.93 11.30
CA ARG A 44 1.35 -9.91 11.73
C ARG A 44 1.82 -8.51 12.04
N VAL A 45 1.41 -7.52 11.25
CA VAL A 45 1.67 -6.11 11.56
C VAL A 45 1.05 -5.73 12.90
N LEU A 46 -0.19 -6.17 13.17
CA LEU A 46 -0.82 -5.98 14.49
C LEU A 46 0.04 -6.53 15.62
N PHE A 47 0.65 -7.71 15.43
CA PHE A 47 1.46 -8.38 16.43
C PHE A 47 2.84 -7.73 16.61
N ASN A 48 3.49 -7.30 15.52
CA ASN A 48 4.86 -6.79 15.54
C ASN A 48 4.94 -5.27 15.81
N ALA A 49 4.07 -4.49 15.17
CA ALA A 49 4.12 -3.02 15.20
C ALA A 49 2.99 -2.40 16.04
N GLY A 50 1.98 -3.19 16.41
CA GLY A 50 0.87 -2.73 17.23
C GLY A 50 -0.27 -2.09 16.44
N ILE A 51 -1.30 -1.66 17.19
CA ILE A 51 -2.57 -1.20 16.63
C ILE A 51 -2.47 0.17 15.96
N ASP A 52 -1.58 1.05 16.43
CA ASP A 52 -1.45 2.40 15.89
C ASP A 52 -0.80 2.38 14.51
N SER A 53 0.32 1.66 14.35
CA SER A 53 0.96 1.41 13.06
C SER A 53 0.02 0.75 12.04
N LEU A 54 -0.79 -0.21 12.49
CA LEU A 54 -1.81 -0.84 11.65
C LEU A 54 -2.86 0.16 11.19
N ARG A 55 -3.35 1.01 12.09
CA ARG A 55 -4.34 2.04 11.78
C ARG A 55 -3.78 3.08 10.80
N GLU A 56 -2.52 3.48 10.96
CA GLU A 56 -1.86 4.41 10.05
C GLU A 56 -1.79 3.87 8.62
N PHE A 57 -1.42 2.59 8.47
CA PHE A 57 -1.41 1.93 7.16
C PHE A 57 -2.82 1.86 6.55
N GLU A 58 -3.84 1.50 7.34
CA GLU A 58 -5.22 1.43 6.87
C GLU A 58 -5.75 2.81 6.42
N ILE A 59 -5.38 3.89 7.12
CA ILE A 59 -5.74 5.26 6.73
C ILE A 59 -5.08 5.64 5.40
N ALA A 60 -3.77 5.40 5.26
CA ALA A 60 -3.04 5.70 4.03
C ALA A 60 -3.59 4.90 2.84
N LEU A 61 -3.92 3.62 3.05
CA LEU A 61 -4.55 2.77 2.03
C LEU A 61 -5.94 3.27 1.61
N ALA A 62 -6.75 3.76 2.56
CA ALA A 62 -8.06 4.34 2.26
C ALA A 62 -7.95 5.65 1.47
N ARG A 63 -6.94 6.47 1.77
CA ARG A 63 -6.67 7.69 1.00
C ARG A 63 -6.19 7.36 -0.41
N LEU A 64 -5.25 6.42 -0.55
CA LEU A 64 -4.79 5.96 -1.85
C LEU A 64 -5.97 5.49 -2.72
N ASP A 65 -6.88 4.68 -2.17
CA ASP A 65 -8.09 4.26 -2.90
C ASP A 65 -8.88 5.45 -3.41
N LYS A 66 -9.10 6.47 -2.57
CA LYS A 66 -9.85 7.64 -2.99
C LYS A 66 -9.14 8.41 -4.11
N MET A 67 -7.82 8.55 -4.03
CA MET A 67 -7.03 9.24 -5.06
C MET A 67 -7.04 8.46 -6.38
N ILE A 68 -6.91 7.13 -6.35
CA ILE A 68 -7.03 6.29 -7.56
C ILE A 68 -8.42 6.39 -8.18
N GLN A 69 -9.49 6.33 -7.38
CA GLN A 69 -10.87 6.53 -7.86
C GLN A 69 -11.11 7.91 -8.48
N GLN A 70 -10.35 8.92 -8.04
CA GLN A 70 -10.45 10.30 -8.54
C GLN A 70 -9.44 10.59 -9.64
N GLU A 71 -8.65 9.60 -10.07
CA GLU A 71 -7.59 9.76 -11.07
C GLU A 71 -6.60 10.88 -10.67
N GLU A 72 -6.38 11.02 -9.36
CA GLU A 72 -5.55 12.08 -8.78
C GLU A 72 -4.13 11.54 -8.59
N GLN A 73 -3.22 11.99 -9.47
CA GLN A 73 -1.88 11.44 -9.54
C GLN A 73 -0.99 11.85 -8.35
N ALA A 74 -0.98 13.12 -7.96
CA ALA A 74 0.01 13.61 -7.02
C ALA A 74 -0.21 13.05 -5.60
N GLY A 75 -1.45 13.04 -5.14
CA GLY A 75 -1.85 12.42 -3.87
C GLY A 75 -1.77 10.89 -3.90
N ALA A 76 -2.07 10.22 -5.02
CA ALA A 76 -1.81 8.78 -5.12
C ALA A 76 -0.32 8.45 -4.92
N LEU A 77 0.59 9.21 -5.54
CA LEU A 77 2.03 9.03 -5.37
C LEU A 77 2.49 9.37 -3.94
N ALA A 78 1.92 10.41 -3.33
CA ALA A 78 2.23 10.77 -1.94
C ALA A 78 1.80 9.68 -0.93
N GLU A 79 0.61 9.11 -1.10
CA GLU A 79 0.13 8.04 -0.23
C GLU A 79 0.88 6.72 -0.48
N LEU A 80 1.29 6.43 -1.72
CA LEU A 80 2.19 5.31 -2.01
C LEU A 80 3.56 5.45 -1.34
N ALA A 81 4.12 6.67 -1.30
CA ALA A 81 5.35 6.93 -0.56
C ALA A 81 5.16 6.71 0.95
N THR A 82 4.03 7.13 1.50
CA THR A 82 3.67 6.90 2.91
C THR A 82 3.55 5.41 3.22
N LEU A 83 2.82 4.64 2.40
CA LEU A 83 2.68 3.19 2.56
C LEU A 83 4.03 2.46 2.49
N ARG A 84 4.95 2.91 1.64
CA ARG A 84 6.31 2.37 1.57
C ARG A 84 7.08 2.59 2.87
N VAL A 85 7.03 3.79 3.44
CA VAL A 85 7.70 4.10 4.72
C VAL A 85 7.15 3.22 5.84
N LEU A 86 5.83 3.17 5.99
CA LEU A 86 5.17 2.34 7.00
C LEU A 86 5.53 0.86 6.84
N TRP A 87 5.53 0.36 5.60
CA TRP A 87 5.92 -1.04 5.35
C TRP A 87 7.37 -1.32 5.74
N THR A 88 8.30 -0.42 5.43
CA THR A 88 9.70 -0.54 5.84
C THR A 88 9.84 -0.58 7.36
N GLU A 89 9.06 0.23 8.09
CA GLU A 89 9.06 0.19 9.55
C GLU A 89 8.57 -1.18 10.06
N PHE A 90 7.53 -1.75 9.47
CA PHE A 90 6.96 -3.03 9.92
C PHE A 90 7.91 -4.22 9.78
N ILE A 91 8.78 -4.20 8.76
CA ILE A 91 9.73 -5.29 8.48
C ILE A 91 11.10 -5.08 9.12
N SER A 92 11.33 -3.92 9.74
CA SER A 92 12.59 -3.61 10.43
C SER A 92 12.63 -4.10 11.89
N PHE A 93 11.49 -4.60 12.40
CA PHE A 93 11.34 -5.24 13.72
C PHE A 93 11.35 -6.77 13.59
#